data_AF-A0ABD2PSW3-F1
#
_entry.id   AF-A0ABD2PSW3-F1
#
_cell.length_a   1.000
_cell.length_b   1.000
_cell.length_c   1.000
_cell.angle_alpha   90.00
_cell.angle_beta   90.00
_cell.angle_gamma   90.00
#
_symmetry.space_group_name_H-M   'P 1'
#
loop_
_entity.id
_entity.type
_entity.pdbx_description
1 polymer ?
#
loop_
_entity_poly.entity_id
_entity_poly.type
_entity_poly.pdbx_seq_one_letter_code
_entity_poly.pdbx_strand_id
1 'polypeptide(L)'
;MECNLRELIEEKDLNLLDEDVIDLSHQLLCGLEYIHSRALIHRDLKPANIGITKVATRQWLLRILDFGNARLITREAEMTTIKITTLSYRAPESIYQQLEYTEKGQFPRDP
;
A
#
# COMPACT_ATOMS: atom_id res chain seq x y z
N MET A 1 -5.26 13.19 13.02
CA MET A 1 -5.78 12.08 12.21
C MET A 1 -7.13 11.74 12.78
N GLU A 2 -8.18 11.94 11.99
CA GLU A 2 -9.56 11.73 12.45
C GLU A 2 -9.97 10.26 12.28
N CYS A 3 -9.57 9.63 11.17
CA CYS A 3 -9.77 8.20 10.90
C CYS A 3 -8.80 7.70 9.82
N ASN A 4 -8.83 6.40 9.50
CA ASN A 4 -8.24 5.86 8.27
C ASN A 4 -9.30 5.62 7.17
N LEU A 5 -8.85 5.44 5.93
CA LEU A 5 -9.72 5.28 4.77
C LEU A 5 -10.58 4.01 4.87
N ARG A 6 -10.14 2.98 5.60
CA ARG A 6 -10.96 1.79 5.85
C ARG A 6 -12.18 2.13 6.69
N GLU A 7 -11.96 2.79 7.83
CA GLU A 7 -13.03 3.27 8.71
C GLU A 7 -13.98 4.19 7.94
N LEU A 8 -13.43 5.12 7.15
CA LEU A 8 -14.21 6.02 6.33
C LEU A 8 -15.11 5.26 5.33
N ILE A 9 -14.59 4.26 4.62
CA ILE A 9 -15.36 3.44 3.66
C ILE A 9 -16.41 2.54 4.34
N GLU A 10 -16.14 2.08 5.56
CA GLU A 10 -17.04 1.21 6.33
C GLU A 10 -18.19 2.02 6.99
N GLU A 11 -18.04 3.33 7.16
CA GLU A 11 -19.12 4.21 7.63
C GLU A 11 -20.26 4.29 6.61
N LYS A 12 -21.48 3.93 7.04
CA LYS A 12 -22.65 3.82 6.17
C LYS A 12 -23.22 5.16 5.67
N ASP A 13 -22.71 6.28 6.15
CA ASP A 13 -23.20 7.64 5.84
C ASP A 13 -22.10 8.52 5.20
N LEU A 14 -21.31 7.89 4.32
CA LEU A 14 -20.33 8.55 3.47
C LEU A 14 -21.00 9.55 2.53
N ASN A 15 -20.82 10.84 2.81
CA ASN A 15 -21.11 11.91 1.86
C ASN A 15 -19.82 12.31 1.11
N LEU A 16 -19.15 11.33 0.47
CA LEU A 16 -18.07 11.61 -0.47
C LEU A 16 -18.68 11.88 -1.85
N LEU A 17 -18.34 13.03 -2.43
CA LEU A 17 -18.64 13.35 -3.81
C LEU A 17 -17.59 12.71 -4.73
N ASP A 18 -17.92 12.55 -6.02
CA ASP A 18 -16.94 12.08 -7.02
C ASP A 18 -15.69 12.96 -7.05
N GLU A 19 -15.87 14.26 -6.84
CA GLU A 19 -14.80 15.27 -6.71
C GLU A 19 -13.85 14.93 -5.54
N ASP A 20 -14.39 14.51 -4.39
CA ASP A 20 -13.58 14.10 -3.23
C ASP A 20 -12.74 12.86 -3.55
N VAL A 21 -13.32 11.89 -4.28
CA VAL A 21 -12.64 10.65 -4.68
C VAL A 21 -11.50 10.95 -5.64
N ILE A 22 -11.73 11.84 -6.61
CA ILE A 22 -10.70 12.28 -7.55
C ILE A 22 -9.57 12.99 -6.80
N ASP A 23 -9.89 13.91 -5.90
CA ASP A 23 -8.91 14.67 -5.13
C ASP A 23 -8.08 13.75 -4.21
N LEU A 24 -8.72 12.81 -3.52
CA LEU A 24 -8.03 11.82 -2.68
C LEU A 24 -7.15 10.88 -3.52
N SER A 25 -7.61 10.46 -4.69
CA SER A 25 -6.82 9.62 -5.60
C SER A 25 -5.58 10.35 -6.10
N HIS A 26 -5.73 11.63 -6.47
CA HIS A 26 -4.61 12.48 -6.88
C HIS A 26 -3.59 12.64 -5.73
N GLN A 27 -4.04 12.92 -4.51
CA GLN A 27 -3.16 13.03 -3.34
C GLN A 27 -2.40 11.72 -3.07
N LEU A 28 -3.07 10.56 -3.19
CA LEU A 28 -2.45 9.26 -3.04
C LEU A 28 -1.32 9.05 -4.07
N LEU A 29 -1.59 9.37 -5.34
CA LEU A 29 -0.60 9.24 -6.41
C LEU A 29 0.59 10.18 -6.22
N CYS A 30 0.38 11.44 -5.83
CA CYS A 30 1.47 12.36 -5.48
C CYS A 30 2.30 11.83 -4.29
N GLY A 31 1.64 11.27 -3.27
CA GLY A 31 2.33 10.65 -2.14
C GLY A 31 3.18 9.45 -2.55
N LEU A 32 2.66 8.59 -3.42
CA LEU A 32 3.40 7.45 -3.96
C LEU A 32 4.57 7.88 -4.85
N GLU A 33 4.38 8.88 -5.71
CA GLU A 33 5.45 9.47 -6.52
C GLU A 33 6.59 9.97 -5.62
N TYR A 34 6.27 10.71 -4.56
CA TYR A 34 7.24 11.21 -3.58
C TYR A 34 8.00 10.08 -2.87
N ILE A 35 7.32 8.98 -2.54
CA ILE A 35 7.96 7.81 -1.91
C ILE A 35 8.90 7.12 -2.90
N HIS A 36 8.43 6.88 -4.13
CA HIS A 36 9.20 6.24 -5.19
C HIS A 36 10.40 7.07 -5.65
N SER A 37 10.30 8.41 -5.63
CA SER A 37 11.42 9.31 -5.95
C SER A 37 12.60 9.19 -4.98
N ARG A 38 12.40 8.54 -3.82
CA ARG A 38 13.42 8.23 -2.82
C ARG A 38 13.89 6.78 -2.88
N ALA A 39 13.60 6.09 -3.98
CA ALA A 39 13.86 4.67 -4.15
C ALA A 39 13.24 3.83 -3.01
N LEU A 40 12.13 4.26 -2.42
CA LEU A 40 11.43 3.54 -1.36
C LEU A 40 10.14 2.95 -1.95
N ILE A 41 9.80 1.70 -1.63
CA ILE A 41 8.52 1.08 -1.97
C ILE A 41 7.76 0.82 -0.67
N HIS A 42 6.48 1.21 -0.61
CA HIS A 42 5.65 1.03 0.59
C HIS A 42 5.31 -0.44 0.88
N ARG A 43 4.95 -1.20 -0.17
CA ARG A 43 4.59 -2.64 -0.17
C ARG A 43 3.36 -3.09 0.64
N ASP A 44 2.81 -2.28 1.53
CA ASP A 44 1.54 -2.61 2.23
C ASP A 44 0.51 -1.48 2.09
N LEU A 45 0.26 -1.05 0.85
CA LEU A 45 -0.75 -0.04 0.57
C LEU A 45 -2.15 -0.66 0.68
N LYS A 46 -2.98 -0.13 1.58
CA LYS A 46 -4.35 -0.58 1.85
C LYS A 46 -5.12 0.54 2.55
N PRO A 47 -6.47 0.56 2.52
CA PRO A 47 -7.26 1.61 3.16
C PRO A 47 -6.92 1.85 4.65
N ALA A 48 -6.58 0.79 5.40
CA ALA A 48 -6.19 0.92 6.81
C ALA A 48 -4.85 1.69 7.02
N ASN A 49 -3.99 1.76 5.99
CA ASN A 49 -2.71 2.48 6.01
C ASN A 49 -2.81 3.84 5.32
N ILE A 50 -4.02 4.30 5.01
CA ILE A 50 -4.27 5.64 4.46
C ILE A 50 -5.00 6.44 5.53
N GLY A 51 -4.34 7.45 6.09
CA GLY A 51 -4.95 8.37 7.03
C GLY A 51 -5.74 9.46 6.34
N ILE A 52 -6.92 9.76 6.86
CA ILE A 52 -7.80 10.81 6.37
C ILE A 52 -8.03 11.85 7.47
N THR A 53 -8.11 13.12 7.07
CA THR A 53 -8.45 14.22 7.97
C THR A 53 -9.23 15.26 7.20
N LYS A 54 -10.36 15.70 7.74
CA LYS A 54 -11.15 16.78 7.17
C LYS A 54 -10.57 18.11 7.65
N VAL A 55 -10.23 18.99 6.73
CA VAL A 55 -9.80 20.35 7.09
C VAL A 55 -10.97 21.33 7.08
N ALA A 56 -10.82 22.46 7.76
CA ALA A 56 -11.87 23.46 7.96
C ALA A 56 -12.50 23.97 6.64
N THR A 57 -11.80 23.81 5.51
CA THR A 57 -12.25 24.17 4.15
C THR A 57 -13.15 23.12 3.48
N ARG A 58 -13.63 22.10 4.21
CA ARG A 58 -14.31 20.90 3.68
C ARG A 58 -13.45 20.00 2.78
N GLN A 59 -12.16 20.31 2.62
CA GLN A 59 -11.25 19.46 1.86
C GLN A 59 -10.83 18.26 2.70
N TRP A 60 -10.62 17.12 2.04
CA TRP A 60 -10.05 15.94 2.64
C TRP A 60 -8.53 15.93 2.43
N LEU A 61 -7.77 15.71 3.50
CA LEU A 61 -6.33 15.50 3.43
C LEU A 61 -6.00 14.03 3.63
N LEU A 62 -5.20 13.50 2.69
CA LEU A 62 -4.70 12.13 2.70
C LEU A 62 -3.25 12.08 3.21
N ARG A 63 -2.95 11.06 4.01
CA ARG A 63 -1.58 10.74 4.44
C ARG A 63 -1.33 9.24 4.29
N ILE A 64 -0.20 8.87 3.67
CA ILE A 64 0.26 7.48 3.63
C ILE A 64 0.92 7.16 4.99
N LEU A 65 0.53 6.05 5.60
CA LEU A 65 0.94 5.61 6.93
C LEU A 65 1.55 4.20 6.88
N ASP A 66 2.21 3.81 7.97
CA ASP A 66 2.77 2.48 8.18
C ASP A 66 3.77 2.00 7.11
N PHE A 67 4.99 2.53 7.23
CA PHE A 67 6.14 2.12 6.43
C PHE A 67 6.85 0.88 7.02
N GLY A 68 6.24 0.12 7.94
CA GLY A 68 6.87 -1.04 8.58
C GLY A 68 7.29 -2.13 7.58
N ASN A 69 6.57 -2.22 6.45
CA ASN A 69 6.86 -3.13 5.36
C ASN A 69 7.66 -2.50 4.21
N ALA A 70 7.99 -1.21 4.32
CA ALA A 70 8.67 -0.49 3.26
C ALA A 70 10.10 -1.00 3.02
N ARG A 71 10.58 -0.84 1.79
CA ARG A 71 11.93 -1.27 1.38
C ARG A 71 12.54 -0.30 0.41
N LEU A 72 13.85 -0.08 0.57
CA LEU A 72 14.65 0.60 -0.43
C LEU A 72 14.87 -0.32 -1.63
N ILE A 73 14.82 0.25 -2.82
CA ILE A 73 15.19 -0.38 -4.08
C ILE A 73 16.72 -0.41 -4.11
N THR A 74 17.29 -1.50 -3.60
CA THR A 74 18.72 -1.82 -3.77
C THR A 74 18.85 -3.04 -4.66
N ARG A 75 20.00 -3.22 -5.31
CA ARG A 75 20.28 -4.42 -6.13
C ARG A 75 20.16 -5.74 -5.36
N GLU A 76 20.27 -5.70 -4.03
CA GLU A 76 20.12 -6.87 -3.15
C GLU A 76 18.66 -7.11 -2.72
N ALA A 77 17.83 -6.05 -2.73
CA ALA A 77 16.42 -6.13 -2.36
C ALA A 77 15.56 -6.92 -3.36
N GLU A 78 16.04 -7.09 -4.61
CA GLU A 78 15.41 -7.92 -5.64
C GLU A 78 15.27 -9.39 -5.20
N MET A 79 16.08 -9.86 -4.25
CA MET A 79 16.11 -11.26 -3.81
C MET A 79 15.36 -11.54 -2.49
N THR A 80 14.88 -10.53 -1.76
CA THR A 80 14.40 -10.74 -0.38
C THR A 80 12.96 -10.32 -0.10
N THR A 81 12.16 -11.35 0.19
CA THR A 81 10.93 -11.36 0.99
C THR A 81 9.62 -10.95 0.29
N ILE A 82 9.02 -11.94 -0.37
CA ILE A 82 7.64 -11.93 -0.93
C ILE A 82 6.57 -12.10 0.18
N LYS A 83 6.99 -12.42 1.41
CA LYS A 83 6.11 -12.97 2.46
C LYS A 83 5.26 -11.94 3.26
N ILE A 84 5.34 -10.64 2.98
CA ILE A 84 4.76 -9.63 3.89
C ILE A 84 4.02 -8.54 3.13
N THR A 85 2.76 -8.81 2.76
CA THR A 85 1.77 -7.79 2.39
C THR A 85 0.36 -8.32 2.66
N THR A 86 -0.64 -7.45 2.76
CA THR A 86 -2.05 -7.84 2.76
C THR A 86 -2.45 -8.41 1.38
N LEU A 87 -3.07 -9.60 1.34
CA LEU A 87 -3.36 -10.32 0.08
C LEU A 87 -4.35 -9.59 -0.84
N SER A 88 -5.40 -8.99 -0.29
CA SER A 88 -6.50 -8.38 -1.07
C SER A 88 -6.11 -7.12 -1.86
N TYR A 89 -4.93 -6.54 -1.61
CA TYR A 89 -4.45 -5.30 -2.24
C TYR A 89 -3.15 -5.50 -3.02
N ARG A 90 -2.79 -6.76 -3.28
CA ARG A 90 -1.54 -7.13 -3.92
C ARG A 90 -1.70 -7.18 -5.44
N ALA A 91 -0.68 -6.70 -6.16
CA ALA A 91 -0.59 -6.84 -7.61
C ALA A 91 -0.43 -8.32 -8.02
N PRO A 92 -1.00 -8.76 -9.16
CA PRO A 92 -1.04 -10.17 -9.55
C PRO A 92 0.35 -10.82 -9.62
N GLU A 93 1.35 -10.13 -10.17
CA GLU A 93 2.74 -10.60 -10.27
C GLU A 93 3.37 -10.90 -8.90
N SER A 94 2.99 -10.17 -7.85
CA SER A 94 3.46 -10.41 -6.50
C SER A 94 2.84 -11.65 -5.85
N ILE A 95 1.69 -12.11 -6.35
CA ILE A 95 1.06 -13.37 -5.92
C ILE A 95 1.77 -14.53 -6.62
N TYR A 96 1.99 -14.43 -7.92
CA TYR A 96 2.63 -15.47 -8.73
C TYR A 96 4.06 -15.79 -8.26
N GLN A 97 4.88 -14.77 -7.98
CA GLN A 97 6.23 -15.00 -7.44
C GLN A 97 6.20 -15.76 -6.11
N GLN A 98 5.18 -15.56 -5.26
CA GLN A 98 5.06 -16.31 -4.01
C GLN A 98 4.76 -17.79 -4.26
N LEU A 99 3.87 -18.05 -5.21
CA LEU A 99 3.46 -19.41 -5.58
C LEU A 99 4.64 -20.19 -6.17
N GLU A 100 5.44 -19.58 -7.04
CA GLU A 100 6.65 -20.21 -7.58
C GLU A 100 7.68 -20.56 -6.48
N TYR A 101 7.82 -19.71 -5.47
CA TYR A 101 8.67 -20.00 -4.30
C TYR A 101 8.09 -21.12 -3.41
N THR A 102 6.77 -21.21 -3.28
CA THR A 102 6.14 -22.31 -2.53
C THR A 102 6.16 -23.64 -3.29
N GLU A 103 6.09 -23.61 -4.62
CA GLU A 103 6.16 -24.80 -5.48
C GLU A 103 7.61 -25.32 -5.64
N LYS A 104 8.62 -24.43 -5.69
CA LYS A 104 10.04 -24.81 -5.73
C LYS A 104 10.66 -25.05 -4.34
N GLY A 105 9.84 -25.20 -3.31
CA GLY A 105 10.23 -25.40 -1.92
C GLY A 105 10.68 -26.82 -1.54
N GLN A 106 11.03 -27.71 -2.48
CA GLN A 106 11.68 -28.99 -2.19
C GLN A 106 12.73 -29.35 -3.25
N PHE A 107 13.99 -29.12 -2.92
CA PHE A 107 15.04 -30.12 -3.13
C PHE A 107 15.98 -30.03 -1.92
N PRO A 108 16.08 -31.07 -1.07
CA PRO A 108 17.32 -31.26 -0.32
C PRO A 108 18.43 -31.39 -1.36
N ARG A 109 19.48 -30.57 -1.22
CA ARG A 109 20.75 -30.91 -1.84
C ARG A 109 21.29 -32.10 -1.07
N ASP A 110 21.13 -33.29 -1.60
CA ASP A 110 21.96 -34.41 -1.17
C ASP A 110 23.36 -34.24 -1.79
N PRO A 111 24.43 -34.48 -1.01
CA PRO A 111 25.81 -34.46 -1.49
C PRO A 111 26.13 -35.63 -2.43
#